data_AF-A0A6M5YR56-F1
#
_entry.id   AF-A0A6M5YR56-F1
#
_cell.length_a   1.000
_cell.length_b   1.000
_cell.length_c   1.000
_cell.angle_alpha   90.00
_cell.angle_beta   90.00
_cell.angle_gamma   90.00
#
_symmetry.space_group_name_H-M   'P 1'
#
loop_
_entity.id
_entity.type
_entity.pdbx_description
1 polymer ?
#
loop_
_entity_poly.entity_id
_entity_poly.type
_entity_poly.pdbx_seq_one_letter_code
_entity_poly.pdbx_strand_id
1 'polypeptide(L)'
;MSHTSPTDGSRSEHLDAGPLSHCAVTLLEGRSVAYWTCPRADVADRTAVNELPGAFAELALCLAPERLVVVGRSTGRSPVPYLDPAYRATPVLPDTQQTVLMGDDHTDGWVSRAHFTLRGAADGGVVFTNGVPGAGGGVRPPTNGTWLVAPAVRALGPGEEVRIGCGETVTIRLPNHCVLQLKAR
;
A
#
# COMPACT_ATOMS: atom_id res chain seq x y z
N MET A 1 18.45 -16.03 -53.82
CA MET A 1 17.92 -16.30 -52.47
C MET A 1 18.26 -15.10 -51.61
N SER A 2 17.27 -14.24 -51.33
CA SER A 2 17.43 -13.09 -50.45
C SER A 2 16.12 -12.96 -49.67
N HIS A 3 16.13 -13.45 -48.44
CA HIS A 3 15.02 -13.35 -47.51
C HIS A 3 14.96 -11.92 -46.98
N THR A 4 13.88 -11.20 -47.30
CA THR A 4 13.49 -9.98 -46.61
C THR A 4 12.53 -10.38 -45.49
N SER A 5 13.01 -10.35 -44.26
CA SER A 5 12.17 -10.46 -43.07
C SER A 5 11.39 -9.16 -42.88
N PRO A 6 10.07 -9.21 -42.59
CA PRO A 6 9.37 -8.03 -42.10
C PRO A 6 9.75 -7.80 -40.63
N THR A 7 10.37 -6.66 -40.34
CA THR A 7 10.48 -6.13 -38.98
C THR A 7 9.10 -5.77 -38.49
N ASP A 8 8.51 -6.68 -37.71
CA ASP A 8 7.32 -6.45 -36.93
C ASP A 8 7.63 -5.38 -35.89
N GLY A 9 7.04 -4.20 -36.09
CA GLY A 9 7.14 -3.09 -35.16
C GLY A 9 6.33 -3.42 -33.93
N SER A 10 6.94 -4.13 -32.97
CA SER A 10 6.43 -4.17 -31.60
C SER A 10 6.57 -2.76 -31.02
N ARG A 11 5.56 -1.94 -31.27
CA ARG A 11 5.32 -0.69 -30.58
C ARG A 11 5.09 -1.09 -29.13
N SER A 12 6.16 -1.09 -28.35
CA SER A 12 6.08 -1.11 -26.89
C SER A 12 5.18 0.05 -26.53
N GLU A 13 3.94 -0.26 -26.15
CA GLU A 13 3.09 0.66 -25.42
C GLU A 13 3.81 0.89 -24.10
N HIS A 14 4.75 1.83 -24.13
CA HIS A 14 5.22 2.49 -22.94
C HIS A 14 3.95 3.14 -22.36
N LEU A 15 3.29 2.42 -21.47
CA LEU A 15 2.38 3.02 -20.51
C LEU A 15 3.20 4.13 -19.87
N ASP A 16 2.91 5.37 -20.24
CA ASP A 16 3.44 6.55 -19.59
C ASP A 16 3.18 6.34 -18.10
N ALA A 17 4.21 5.92 -17.38
CA ALA A 17 4.15 5.77 -15.94
C ALA A 17 3.95 7.19 -15.43
N GLY A 18 2.70 7.53 -15.11
CA GLY A 18 2.36 8.80 -14.49
C GLY A 18 3.29 9.08 -13.30
N PRO A 19 3.43 10.35 -12.89
CA PRO A 19 4.38 10.74 -11.86
C PRO A 19 4.22 9.85 -10.63
N LEU A 20 5.32 9.22 -10.23
CA LEU A 20 5.35 8.35 -9.07
C LEU A 20 5.33 9.20 -7.81
N SER A 21 4.53 8.79 -6.85
CA SER A 21 4.45 9.40 -5.53
C SER A 21 5.26 8.56 -4.55
N HIS A 22 6.06 9.19 -3.70
CA HIS A 22 6.81 8.46 -2.69
C HIS A 22 6.07 8.52 -1.35
N CYS A 23 5.86 7.37 -0.70
CA CYS A 23 5.22 7.30 0.60
C CYS A 23 6.13 6.58 1.60
N ALA A 24 6.50 7.24 2.69
CA ALA A 24 7.10 6.58 3.84
C ALA A 24 6.00 6.17 4.83
N VAL A 25 5.98 4.90 5.20
CA VAL A 25 5.09 4.33 6.20
C VAL A 25 5.93 3.93 7.42
N THR A 26 5.64 4.54 8.56
CA THR A 26 6.39 4.32 9.81
C THR A 26 5.46 3.84 10.91
N LEU A 27 5.80 2.73 11.55
CA LEU A 27 5.06 2.23 12.72
C LEU A 27 5.52 2.99 13.97
N LEU A 28 4.70 3.89 14.50
CA LEU A 28 5.03 4.70 15.69
C LEU A 28 4.70 3.97 17.00
N GLU A 29 3.60 3.22 17.02
CA GLU A 29 3.14 2.47 18.21
C GLU A 29 2.47 1.17 17.78
N GLY A 30 2.53 0.14 18.63
CA GLY A 30 1.83 -1.12 18.44
C GLY A 30 2.66 -2.21 17.77
N ARG A 31 1.97 -3.19 17.17
CA ARG A 31 2.55 -4.38 16.54
C ARG A 31 2.52 -4.30 15.01
N SER A 32 3.22 -5.22 14.35
CA SER A 32 3.51 -5.12 12.92
C SER A 32 2.27 -5.25 12.02
N VAL A 33 2.28 -4.47 10.93
CA VAL A 33 1.26 -4.48 9.87
C VAL A 33 1.84 -5.12 8.62
N ALA A 34 1.04 -5.87 7.87
CA ALA A 34 1.41 -6.45 6.59
C ALA A 34 0.89 -5.61 5.41
N TYR A 35 1.45 -5.87 4.23
CA TYR A 35 1.19 -5.17 2.98
C TYR A 35 0.93 -6.20 1.87
N TRP A 36 0.07 -5.86 0.92
CA TRP A 36 -0.26 -6.65 -0.27
C TRP A 36 -0.22 -5.72 -1.48
N THR A 37 0.19 -6.25 -2.61
CA THR A 37 0.22 -5.53 -3.88
C THR A 37 -0.40 -6.40 -4.97
N CYS A 38 -0.83 -5.76 -6.05
CA CYS A 38 -1.20 -6.47 -7.26
C CYS A 38 0.09 -6.80 -8.06
N PRO A 39 0.21 -7.97 -8.72
CA PRO A 39 1.33 -8.28 -9.61
C PRO A 39 1.53 -7.31 -10.79
N ARG A 40 0.58 -6.39 -11.02
CA ARG A 40 0.66 -5.33 -12.03
C ARG A 40 1.14 -3.99 -11.47
N ALA A 41 1.57 -3.94 -10.21
CA ALA A 41 2.07 -2.72 -9.58
C ALA A 41 3.59 -2.64 -9.69
N ASP A 42 4.14 -1.98 -10.72
CA ASP A 42 5.55 -1.57 -10.69
C ASP A 42 5.70 -0.52 -9.57
N VAL A 43 6.36 -0.91 -8.49
CA VAL A 43 6.82 -0.02 -7.44
C VAL A 43 8.25 0.32 -7.81
N ALA A 44 8.51 1.56 -8.22
CA ALA A 44 9.86 1.95 -8.62
C ALA A 44 10.85 1.85 -7.45
N ASP A 45 12.08 1.53 -7.82
CA ASP A 45 13.16 1.12 -6.94
C ASP A 45 13.70 2.27 -6.08
N ARG A 46 13.60 2.12 -4.74
CA ARG A 46 14.63 2.44 -3.75
C ARG A 46 14.05 2.51 -2.36
N THR A 47 14.70 1.81 -1.43
CA THR A 47 14.44 1.97 0.01
C THR A 47 15.72 1.72 0.81
N ALA A 48 15.93 2.57 1.81
CA ALA A 48 16.95 2.40 2.84
C ALA A 48 16.26 1.90 4.12
N VAL A 49 16.58 0.69 4.57
CA VAL A 49 16.23 0.20 5.91
C VAL A 49 17.21 0.87 6.88
N ASN A 50 16.73 1.81 7.69
CA ASN A 50 17.55 2.32 8.79
C ASN A 50 17.58 1.26 9.90
N GLU A 51 18.58 0.38 9.88
CA GLU A 51 18.90 -0.58 10.95
C GLU A 51 19.51 0.10 12.19
N LEU A 52 18.95 1.24 12.63
CA LEU A 52 19.37 1.88 13.87
C LEU A 52 18.64 1.21 15.05
N PRO A 53 19.36 0.68 16.06
CA PRO A 53 18.73 0.16 17.27
C PRO A 53 17.89 1.26 17.94
N GLY A 54 16.57 1.06 18.01
CA GLY A 54 15.62 2.05 18.55
C GLY A 54 14.95 2.96 17.51
N ALA A 55 15.24 2.80 16.21
CA ALA A 55 14.48 3.45 15.14
C ALA A 55 13.24 2.63 14.76
N PHE A 56 12.10 3.31 14.61
CA PHE A 56 10.89 2.69 14.09
C PHE A 56 11.12 2.19 12.66
N ALA A 57 10.64 0.99 12.34
CA ALA A 57 10.72 0.46 10.98
C ALA A 57 9.97 1.41 10.02
N GLU A 58 10.72 1.99 9.08
CA GLU A 58 10.19 2.81 7.99
C GLU A 58 10.21 1.97 6.70
N LEU A 59 9.06 1.89 6.04
CA LEU A 59 8.91 1.30 4.72
C LEU A 59 8.68 2.43 3.72
N ALA A 60 9.53 2.54 2.70
CA ALA A 60 9.33 3.49 1.62
C ALA A 60 8.65 2.81 0.42
N LEU A 61 7.62 3.44 -0.11
CA LEU A 61 6.78 2.95 -1.20
C LEU A 61 6.84 3.93 -2.36
N CYS A 62 6.92 3.41 -3.58
CA CYS A 62 6.73 4.18 -4.81
C CYS A 62 5.37 3.83 -5.40
N LEU A 63 4.46 4.80 -5.42
CA LEU A 63 3.05 4.60 -5.70
C LEU A 63 2.68 5.27 -7.02
N ALA A 64 2.09 4.51 -7.94
CA ALA A 64 1.49 5.07 -9.14
C ALA A 64 0.00 5.42 -8.92
N PRO A 65 -0.57 6.37 -9.68
CA PRO A 65 -1.99 6.76 -9.53
C PRO A 65 -3.00 5.63 -9.74
N GLU A 66 -2.72 4.73 -10.66
CA GLU A 66 -3.63 3.63 -11.06
C GLU A 66 -3.34 2.31 -10.33
N ARG A 67 -2.45 2.33 -9.32
CA ARG A 67 -1.95 1.12 -8.65
C ARG A 67 -2.12 1.23 -7.14
N LEU A 68 -2.96 0.36 -6.61
CA LEU A 68 -3.25 0.31 -5.17
C LEU A 68 -2.27 -0.63 -4.45
N VAL A 69 -1.72 -0.15 -3.34
CA VAL A 69 -1.07 -0.96 -2.32
C VAL A 69 -2.07 -1.17 -1.19
N VAL A 70 -2.36 -2.41 -0.84
CA VAL A 70 -3.27 -2.79 0.24
C VAL A 70 -2.45 -3.00 1.52
N VAL A 71 -2.97 -2.57 2.67
CA VAL A 71 -2.32 -2.68 3.98
C VAL A 71 -3.32 -3.20 5.02
N GLY A 72 -2.86 -3.88 6.08
CA GLY A 72 -3.69 -4.71 6.95
C GLY A 72 -2.87 -5.67 7.82
N ARG A 73 -3.46 -6.77 8.31
CA ARG A 73 -2.77 -7.74 9.19
C ARG A 73 -2.21 -8.97 8.46
N SER A 74 -1.05 -9.46 8.90
CA SER A 74 -0.45 -10.69 8.37
C SER A 74 -1.37 -11.89 8.60
N THR A 75 -1.62 -12.70 7.57
CA THR A 75 -2.32 -13.99 7.70
C THR A 75 -1.63 -15.12 6.94
N GLY A 76 -0.30 -15.03 6.78
CA GLY A 76 0.46 -15.93 5.93
C GLY A 76 0.05 -15.85 4.45
N ARG A 77 0.26 -16.93 3.69
CA ARG A 77 -0.02 -17.01 2.24
C ARG A 77 -1.51 -17.21 1.88
N SER A 78 -2.40 -17.20 2.87
CA SER A 78 -3.82 -17.50 2.62
C SER A 78 -4.52 -16.35 1.89
N PRO A 79 -5.36 -16.63 0.88
CA PRO A 79 -6.17 -15.61 0.22
C PRO A 79 -7.07 -14.87 1.21
N VAL A 80 -7.34 -13.59 0.92
CA VAL A 80 -8.32 -12.79 1.65
C VAL A 80 -9.65 -12.85 0.88
N PRO A 81 -10.67 -13.60 1.33
CA PRO A 81 -11.87 -13.93 0.53
C PRO A 81 -12.70 -12.73 0.06
N TYR A 82 -12.59 -11.61 0.76
CA TYR A 82 -13.35 -10.40 0.46
C TYR A 82 -12.58 -9.38 -0.39
N LEU A 83 -11.26 -9.59 -0.55
CA LEU A 83 -10.41 -8.73 -1.37
C LEU A 83 -10.60 -9.14 -2.83
N ASP A 84 -10.53 -8.16 -3.74
CA ASP A 84 -10.50 -8.41 -5.17
C ASP A 84 -9.48 -9.54 -5.50
N PRO A 85 -9.91 -10.62 -6.20
CA PRO A 85 -9.05 -11.73 -6.60
C PRO A 85 -7.89 -11.36 -7.51
N ALA A 86 -7.72 -10.12 -7.95
CA ALA A 86 -6.50 -9.66 -8.60
C ALA A 86 -5.33 -9.42 -7.61
N TYR A 87 -5.62 -9.24 -6.31
CA TYR A 87 -4.62 -8.98 -5.28
C TYR A 87 -4.13 -10.29 -4.66
N ARG A 88 -2.82 -10.40 -4.44
CA ARG A 88 -2.19 -11.58 -3.85
C ARG A 88 -1.29 -11.16 -2.70
N ALA A 89 -1.26 -11.97 -1.65
CA ALA A 89 -0.27 -11.83 -0.59
C ALA A 89 1.10 -12.20 -1.16
N THR A 90 2.02 -11.25 -1.15
CA THR A 90 3.42 -11.50 -1.45
C THR A 90 4.23 -11.13 -0.21
N PRO A 91 5.18 -11.98 0.23
CA PRO A 91 6.08 -11.61 1.32
C PRO A 91 7.04 -10.51 0.90
N VAL A 92 7.11 -10.20 -0.40
CA VAL A 92 8.02 -9.24 -1.00
C VAL A 92 7.24 -8.23 -1.84
N LEU A 93 7.45 -6.94 -1.63
CA LEU A 93 6.92 -5.90 -2.51
C LEU A 93 7.47 -6.12 -3.94
N PRO A 94 6.59 -6.16 -4.98
CA PRO A 94 6.99 -6.29 -6.36
C PRO A 94 8.03 -5.23 -6.73
N ASP A 95 9.02 -5.64 -7.49
CA ASP A 95 10.06 -4.78 -8.09
C ASP A 95 10.97 -4.02 -7.10
N THR A 96 10.82 -4.22 -5.79
CA THR A 96 11.72 -3.64 -4.78
C THR A 96 12.56 -4.69 -4.04
N GLN A 97 12.30 -5.99 -4.25
CA GLN A 97 12.83 -7.12 -3.46
C GLN A 97 12.68 -6.98 -1.93
N GLN A 98 11.87 -6.04 -1.47
CA GLN A 98 11.73 -5.78 -0.05
C GLN A 98 10.71 -6.68 0.60
N THR A 99 11.08 -7.26 1.72
CA THR A 99 10.14 -7.97 2.57
C THR A 99 9.07 -7.00 3.07
N VAL A 100 7.81 -7.32 2.80
CA VAL A 100 6.65 -6.72 3.46
C VAL A 100 6.89 -6.82 4.97
N LEU A 101 6.74 -5.74 5.75
CA LEU A 101 6.83 -5.87 7.21
C LEU A 101 5.84 -6.97 7.64
N MET A 102 6.33 -8.11 8.10
CA MET A 102 5.45 -9.20 8.49
C MET A 102 5.09 -9.01 9.97
N GLY A 103 3.79 -8.95 10.24
CA GLY A 103 3.22 -9.11 11.59
C GLY A 103 3.79 -10.33 12.31
N ASP A 104 3.88 -10.28 13.64
CA ASP A 104 3.95 -11.49 14.45
C ASP A 104 2.72 -12.37 14.18
N ASP A 105 2.86 -13.70 14.22
CA ASP A 105 1.79 -14.68 13.95
C ASP A 105 0.63 -14.64 14.97
N HIS A 106 0.64 -13.67 15.89
CA HIS A 106 -0.45 -13.44 16.82
C HIS A 106 -1.67 -12.90 16.08
N THR A 107 -2.77 -13.65 16.19
CA THR A 107 -4.06 -13.34 15.57
C THR A 107 -4.70 -12.13 16.22
N ASP A 108 -4.28 -10.93 15.86
CA ASP A 108 -5.06 -9.75 16.10
C ASP A 108 -6.32 -9.81 15.21
N GLY A 109 -7.48 -10.00 15.82
CA GLY A 109 -8.78 -10.06 15.14
C GLY A 109 -9.38 -8.67 14.85
N TRP A 110 -8.79 -7.60 15.39
CA TRP A 110 -9.33 -6.25 15.32
C TRP A 110 -8.96 -5.55 14.00
N VAL A 111 -7.79 -5.85 13.44
CA VAL A 111 -7.39 -5.37 12.11
C VAL A 111 -7.85 -6.35 11.04
N SER A 112 -8.52 -5.83 10.00
CA SER A 112 -8.85 -6.62 8.81
C SER A 112 -7.58 -7.12 8.11
N ARG A 113 -7.60 -8.37 7.60
CA ARG A 113 -6.51 -8.95 6.78
C ARG A 113 -6.06 -8.00 5.70
N ALA A 114 -6.99 -7.51 4.89
CA ALA A 114 -6.80 -6.33 4.05
C ALA A 114 -7.67 -5.21 4.62
N HIS A 115 -7.07 -4.09 5.01
CA HIS A 115 -7.70 -3.05 5.83
C HIS A 115 -7.93 -1.74 5.07
N PHE A 116 -6.89 -1.21 4.45
CA PHE A 116 -6.92 0.06 3.73
C PHE A 116 -6.04 0.00 2.47
N THR A 117 -6.12 1.03 1.62
CA THR A 117 -5.24 1.18 0.46
C THR A 117 -4.49 2.49 0.41
N LEU A 118 -3.34 2.47 -0.25
CA LEU A 118 -2.53 3.61 -0.66
C LEU A 118 -2.37 3.61 -2.17
N ARG A 119 -2.37 4.79 -2.79
CA ARG A 119 -2.00 4.99 -4.20
C ARG A 119 -1.32 6.33 -4.41
N GLY A 120 -0.66 6.47 -5.55
CA GLY A 120 -0.09 7.74 -5.96
C GLY A 120 -1.20 8.73 -6.32
N ALA A 121 -0.87 10.00 -6.30
CA ALA A 121 -1.69 11.06 -6.84
C ALA A 121 -0.94 11.74 -7.98
N ALA A 122 -1.69 12.27 -8.96
CA ALA A 122 -1.10 12.90 -10.15
C ALA A 122 -0.19 14.12 -9.85
N ASP A 123 -0.30 14.70 -8.67
CA ASP A 123 0.52 15.82 -8.17
C ASP A 123 1.73 15.38 -7.35
N GLY A 124 2.05 14.08 -7.33
CA GLY A 124 3.12 13.52 -6.49
C GLY A 124 2.71 13.28 -5.03
N GLY A 125 1.48 13.63 -4.62
CA GLY A 125 0.94 13.30 -3.31
C GLY A 125 0.50 11.83 -3.20
N VAL A 126 -0.06 11.45 -2.05
CA VAL A 126 -0.54 10.09 -1.79
C VAL A 126 -2.04 10.15 -1.48
N VAL A 127 -2.79 9.17 -1.95
CA VAL A 127 -4.18 8.97 -1.53
C VAL A 127 -4.25 7.74 -0.63
N PHE A 128 -4.70 7.96 0.61
CA PHE A 128 -5.12 6.92 1.52
C PHE A 128 -6.63 6.68 1.36
N THR A 129 -7.07 5.42 1.33
CA THR A 129 -8.50 5.06 1.32
C THR A 129 -8.81 4.14 2.48
N ASN A 130 -9.82 4.49 3.30
CA ASN A 130 -10.32 3.67 4.41
C ASN A 130 -11.16 2.47 3.91
N GLY A 131 -10.52 1.57 3.19
CA GLY A 131 -11.12 0.40 2.59
C GLY A 131 -10.20 -0.23 1.54
N VAL A 132 -10.67 -1.33 0.96
CA VAL A 132 -9.92 -2.12 -0.02
C VAL A 132 -10.81 -2.49 -1.21
N PRO A 133 -10.25 -2.81 -2.38
CA PRO A 133 -11.01 -3.34 -3.50
C PRO A 133 -11.79 -4.60 -3.10
N GLY A 134 -13.11 -4.56 -3.25
CA GLY A 134 -13.98 -5.68 -2.91
C GLY A 134 -14.01 -6.75 -4.01
N ALA A 135 -14.19 -8.02 -3.64
CA ALA A 135 -14.36 -9.12 -4.60
C ALA A 135 -15.57 -8.94 -5.55
N GLY A 136 -16.60 -8.20 -5.13
CA GLY A 136 -17.75 -7.82 -5.96
C GLY A 136 -17.59 -6.48 -6.70
N GLY A 137 -16.39 -5.91 -6.70
CA GLY A 137 -16.14 -4.52 -7.13
C GLY A 137 -16.36 -3.50 -6.02
N GLY A 138 -15.99 -2.24 -6.31
CA GLY A 138 -16.09 -1.12 -5.37
C GLY A 138 -15.12 -1.21 -4.19
N VAL A 139 -15.33 -0.33 -3.22
CA VAL A 139 -14.52 -0.26 -1.99
C VAL A 139 -15.24 -0.97 -0.85
N ARG A 140 -14.61 -1.99 -0.29
CA ARG A 140 -15.00 -2.65 0.95
C ARG A 140 -14.33 -1.95 2.14
N PRO A 141 -15.09 -1.34 3.06
CA PRO A 141 -14.52 -0.71 4.25
C PRO A 141 -14.00 -1.75 5.27
N PRO A 142 -13.08 -1.35 6.18
CA PRO A 142 -12.69 -2.21 7.30
C PRO A 142 -13.82 -2.37 8.32
N THR A 143 -13.92 -3.55 8.92
CA THR A 143 -15.03 -3.90 9.82
C THR A 143 -15.01 -3.13 11.16
N ASN A 144 -13.82 -2.83 11.68
CA ASN A 144 -13.65 -2.20 13.00
C ASN A 144 -13.20 -0.72 12.90
N GLY A 145 -13.27 -0.15 11.70
CA GLY A 145 -12.95 1.26 11.43
C GLY A 145 -11.46 1.58 11.44
N THR A 146 -11.15 2.85 11.20
CA THR A 146 -9.81 3.46 11.31
C THR A 146 -10.00 4.87 11.85
N TRP A 147 -9.07 5.34 12.68
CA TRP A 147 -9.06 6.71 13.18
C TRP A 147 -7.96 7.51 12.49
N LEU A 148 -8.29 8.72 12.04
CA LEU A 148 -7.31 9.75 11.81
C LEU A 148 -6.91 10.33 13.17
N VAL A 149 -5.62 10.48 13.41
CA VAL A 149 -5.06 11.03 14.65
C VAL A 149 -4.46 12.41 14.40
N ALA A 150 -3.79 12.58 13.26
CA ALA A 150 -3.31 13.87 12.78
C ALA A 150 -3.59 13.97 11.26
N PRO A 151 -4.02 15.15 10.75
CA PRO A 151 -4.07 16.44 11.44
C PRO A 151 -5.27 16.68 12.36
N ALA A 152 -6.29 15.82 12.33
CA ALA A 152 -7.46 15.92 13.20
C ALA A 152 -7.85 14.55 13.75
N VAL A 153 -8.17 14.50 15.04
CA VAL A 153 -8.61 13.25 15.69
C VAL A 153 -10.07 12.99 15.36
N ARG A 154 -10.34 12.00 14.51
CA ARG A 154 -11.70 11.56 14.18
C ARG A 154 -11.74 10.15 13.60
N ALA A 155 -12.90 9.51 13.68
CA ALA A 155 -13.15 8.29 12.92
C ALA A 155 -13.21 8.62 11.41
N LEU A 156 -12.61 7.75 10.61
CA LEU A 156 -12.74 7.79 9.15
C LEU A 156 -14.01 7.04 8.73
N GLY A 157 -14.76 7.63 7.80
CA GLY A 157 -15.94 7.04 7.21
C GLY A 157 -15.60 5.82 6.33
N PRO A 158 -16.59 4.94 6.05
CA PRO A 158 -16.42 3.82 5.15
C PRO A 158 -15.97 4.26 3.74
N GLY A 159 -14.82 3.76 3.26
CA GLY A 159 -14.28 4.11 1.94
C GLY A 159 -13.80 5.55 1.80
N GLU A 160 -13.73 6.30 2.91
CA GLU A 160 -13.26 7.68 2.91
C GLU A 160 -11.83 7.79 2.36
N GLU A 161 -11.61 8.71 1.43
CA GLU A 161 -10.28 9.04 0.92
C GLU A 161 -9.69 10.25 1.65
N VAL A 162 -8.42 10.13 2.03
CA VAL A 162 -7.62 11.22 2.60
C VAL A 162 -6.46 11.49 1.64
N ARG A 163 -6.40 12.72 1.13
CA ARG A 163 -5.27 13.17 0.31
C ARG A 163 -4.15 13.68 1.20
N ILE A 164 -2.93 13.24 0.91
CA ILE A 164 -1.70 13.63 1.59
C ILE A 164 -0.85 14.34 0.52
N GLY A 165 -0.76 15.67 0.59
CA GLY A 165 0.05 16.44 -0.34
C GLY A 165 1.54 16.09 -0.23
N CYS A 166 2.31 16.34 -1.29
CA CYS A 166 3.77 16.16 -1.25
C CYS A 166 4.38 16.95 -0.07
N GLY A 167 5.20 16.29 0.75
CA GLY A 167 5.77 16.85 1.98
C GLY A 167 4.86 16.80 3.20
N GLU A 168 3.57 16.45 3.03
CA GLU A 168 2.62 16.33 4.13
C GLU A 168 2.69 14.96 4.81
N THR A 169 2.06 14.89 5.98
CA THR A 169 2.03 13.68 6.80
C THR A 169 0.66 13.54 7.44
N VAL A 170 0.14 12.32 7.45
CA VAL A 170 -1.03 11.94 8.24
C VAL A 170 -0.65 10.84 9.20
N THR A 171 -1.34 10.78 10.33
CA THR A 171 -1.18 9.70 11.30
C THR A 171 -2.52 9.04 11.50
N ILE A 172 -2.55 7.72 11.37
CA ILE A 172 -3.74 6.90 11.56
C ILE A 172 -3.54 5.95 12.72
N ARG A 173 -4.64 5.59 13.38
CA ARG A 173 -4.68 4.56 14.40
C ARG A 173 -5.65 3.46 13.98
N LEU A 174 -5.13 2.24 13.94
CA LEU A 174 -5.88 1.04 13.65
C LEU A 174 -6.62 0.53 14.90
N PRO A 175 -7.63 -0.34 14.74
CA PRO A 175 -8.45 -0.85 15.84
C PRO A 175 -7.69 -1.59 16.96
N ASN A 176 -6.48 -2.06 16.68
CA ASN A 176 -5.61 -2.73 17.64
C ASN A 176 -4.62 -1.77 18.34
N HIS A 177 -4.88 -0.46 18.24
CA HIS A 177 -4.02 0.62 18.75
C HIS A 177 -2.69 0.78 18.02
N CYS A 178 -2.44 0.08 16.91
CA CYS A 178 -1.29 0.40 16.07
C CYS A 178 -1.42 1.81 15.49
N VAL A 179 -0.37 2.61 15.62
CA VAL A 179 -0.28 3.96 15.09
C VAL A 179 0.70 3.96 13.94
N LEU A 180 0.21 4.32 12.75
CA LEU A 180 1.00 4.44 11.53
C LEU A 180 1.10 5.91 11.12
N GLN A 181 2.31 6.33 10.79
CA GLN A 181 2.55 7.59 10.09
C GLN A 181 2.70 7.32 8.60
N LEU A 182 1.99 8.10 7.79
CA LEU A 182 2.06 8.08 6.33
C LEU A 182 2.57 9.44 5.85
N LYS A 183 3.74 9.48 5.23
CA LYS A 183 4.37 10.71 4.75
C LYS A 183 4.57 10.67 3.24
N ALA A 184 3.99 11.61 2.52
CA ALA A 184 4.26 11.78 1.09
C ALA A 184 5.57 12.56 0.89
N ARG A 185 6.41 12.14 -0.04
CA ARG A 185 7.74 12.71 -0.33
C ARG A 185 7.90 13.04 -1.80
#